data_AF-A0A0W0U9M0-F1
#
_entry.id   AF-A0A0W0U9M0-F1
#
_cell.length_a   1.000
_cell.length_b   1.000
_cell.length_c   1.000
_cell.angle_alpha   90.00
_cell.angle_beta   90.00
_cell.angle_gamma   90.00
#
_symmetry.space_group_name_H-M   'P 1'
#
loop_
_entity.id
_entity.type
_entity.pdbx_description
1 polymer ?
#
loop_
_entity_poly.entity_id
_entity_poly.type
_entity_poly.pdbx_seq_one_letter_code
_entity_poly.pdbx_strand_id
1 'polypeptide(L)'
;MGLSTNLRLGEWVKNKTRLLVPFSTNTGDQKTIEQSLLLTMVRKKHPKIMQEQITSWSLSPNPADNSEDHSNRQIYFYDGFGKEHVDTLLNFHNWLKDARDKKASGYHRDGTYRTVLHDIENNAKNSVKHGVGNCDELSGIAYLLLLECPSKYTGNQTIRIEKINITSPGDHCFVVIGRRKNSDLRDPSTWGPDAVICDPWGNVNFSVREQLNKNKSDRLAMFNYITHHLAARDSAFKISQDYAGGGHSQRWDNKGRTDLRHHQNYSKKQQNIPFFHSGGYKFSDVDPMDIAKDEGANLVI
;
A
#
# COMPACT_ATOMS: atom_id res chain seq x y z
N MET A 1 -2.42 20.33 19.32
CA MET A 1 -2.27 20.76 17.91
C MET A 1 -1.86 19.61 16.99
N GLY A 2 -1.12 18.59 17.45
CA GLY A 2 -0.68 17.48 16.59
C GLY A 2 -1.81 16.66 15.97
N LEU A 3 -2.88 16.37 16.73
CA LEU A 3 -3.97 15.49 16.27
C LEU A 3 -4.62 15.95 14.96
N SER A 4 -4.98 17.23 14.83
CA SER A 4 -5.62 17.77 13.62
C SER A 4 -4.72 17.66 12.39
N THR A 5 -3.40 17.90 12.55
CA THR A 5 -2.43 17.70 11.48
C THR A 5 -2.31 16.23 11.11
N ASN A 6 -2.22 15.33 12.09
CA ASN A 6 -2.10 13.89 11.87
C ASN A 6 -3.34 13.30 11.19
N LEU A 7 -4.54 13.76 11.56
CA LEU A 7 -5.79 13.36 10.92
C LEU A 7 -5.85 13.82 9.46
N ARG A 8 -5.45 15.06 9.16
CA ARG A 8 -5.39 15.57 7.77
C ARG A 8 -4.38 14.82 6.92
N LEU A 9 -3.19 14.54 7.46
CA LEU A 9 -2.18 13.71 6.80
C LEU A 9 -2.71 12.30 6.52
N GLY A 10 -3.31 11.67 7.52
CA GLY A 10 -3.90 10.34 7.41
C GLY A 10 -5.02 10.28 6.36
N GLU A 11 -5.88 11.30 6.30
CA GLU A 11 -6.95 11.38 5.31
C GLU A 11 -6.42 11.54 3.89
N TRP A 12 -5.47 12.45 3.71
CA TRP A 12 -4.80 12.67 2.42
C TRP A 12 -4.11 11.40 1.91
N VAL A 13 -3.28 10.73 2.73
CA VAL A 13 -2.61 9.50 2.27
C VAL A 13 -3.55 8.33 2.07
N LYS A 14 -4.61 8.20 2.87
CA LYS A 14 -5.66 7.19 2.66
C LYS A 14 -6.28 7.35 1.27
N ASN A 15 -6.72 8.56 0.95
CA ASN A 15 -7.37 8.86 -0.32
C ASN A 15 -6.40 8.72 -1.50
N LYS A 16 -5.18 9.28 -1.38
CA LYS A 16 -4.17 9.20 -2.43
C LYS A 16 -3.71 7.76 -2.69
N THR A 17 -3.54 6.95 -1.65
CA THR A 17 -3.19 5.53 -1.79
C THR A 17 -4.24 4.78 -2.61
N ARG A 18 -5.53 4.97 -2.31
CA ARG A 18 -6.62 4.31 -3.04
C ARG A 18 -6.76 4.82 -4.48
N LEU A 19 -6.39 6.08 -4.74
CA LEU A 19 -6.32 6.60 -6.11
C LEU A 19 -5.18 5.96 -6.92
N LEU A 20 -4.03 5.71 -6.27
CA LEU A 20 -2.87 5.08 -6.92
C LEU A 20 -3.04 3.57 -7.11
N VAL A 21 -3.76 2.91 -6.20
CA VAL A 21 -4.04 1.47 -6.20
C VAL A 21 -5.53 1.26 -5.92
N PRO A 22 -6.38 1.36 -6.95
CA PRO A 22 -7.83 1.25 -6.79
C PRO A 22 -8.31 -0.18 -6.57
N PHE A 23 -7.52 -1.20 -6.91
CA PHE A 23 -7.93 -2.60 -6.84
C PHE A 23 -7.28 -3.31 -5.66
N SER A 24 -8.08 -3.63 -4.65
CA SER A 24 -7.68 -4.42 -3.48
C SER A 24 -7.98 -5.91 -3.70
N THR A 25 -7.07 -6.79 -3.31
CA THR A 25 -7.26 -8.24 -3.50
C THR A 25 -8.03 -8.96 -2.38
N ASN A 26 -8.40 -8.27 -1.29
CA ASN A 26 -9.03 -8.89 -0.11
C ASN A 26 -10.37 -8.23 0.31
N THR A 27 -11.00 -7.41 -0.52
CA THR A 27 -12.33 -6.86 -0.24
C THR A 27 -13.41 -7.78 -0.80
N GLY A 28 -13.85 -8.78 -0.03
CA GLY A 28 -14.99 -9.66 -0.36
C GLY A 28 -14.68 -10.86 -1.27
N ASP A 29 -15.70 -11.68 -1.53
CA ASP A 29 -15.64 -13.02 -2.17
C ASP A 29 -15.28 -13.03 -3.67
N GLN A 30 -14.74 -11.95 -4.24
CA GLN A 30 -14.52 -11.83 -5.69
C GLN A 30 -13.11 -11.36 -6.05
N LYS A 31 -12.09 -12.00 -5.47
CA LYS A 31 -10.71 -11.85 -5.96
C LYS A 31 -10.57 -12.59 -7.28
N THR A 32 -10.25 -11.88 -8.36
CA THR A 32 -10.03 -12.53 -9.66
C THR A 32 -8.64 -13.17 -9.75
N ILE A 33 -8.46 -14.08 -10.71
CA ILE A 33 -7.15 -14.69 -10.96
C ILE A 33 -6.14 -13.65 -11.48
N GLU A 34 -6.57 -12.65 -12.24
CA GLU A 34 -5.75 -11.52 -12.70
C GLU A 34 -5.22 -10.70 -11.53
N GLN A 35 -6.08 -10.36 -10.58
CA GLN A 35 -5.67 -9.64 -9.37
C GLN A 35 -4.64 -10.44 -8.58
N SER A 36 -4.86 -11.76 -8.45
CA SER A 36 -3.92 -12.68 -7.80
C SER A 36 -2.56 -12.73 -8.51
N LEU A 37 -2.59 -12.82 -9.83
CA LEU A 37 -1.41 -12.87 -10.67
C LEU A 37 -0.63 -11.55 -10.63
N LEU A 38 -1.31 -10.42 -10.80
CA LEU A 38 -0.69 -9.10 -10.73
C LEU A 38 -0.13 -8.80 -9.33
N LEU A 39 -0.80 -9.23 -8.25
CA LEU A 39 -0.24 -9.12 -6.90
C LEU A 39 1.01 -10.01 -6.74
N THR A 40 1.05 -11.18 -7.36
CA THR A 40 2.26 -12.02 -7.39
C THR A 40 3.39 -11.33 -8.15
N MET A 41 3.09 -10.57 -9.21
CA MET A 41 4.05 -9.72 -9.92
C MET A 41 4.58 -8.56 -9.06
N VAL A 42 3.75 -8.01 -8.17
CA VAL A 42 4.17 -7.00 -7.20
C VAL A 42 5.22 -7.58 -6.23
N ARG A 43 4.90 -8.72 -5.63
CA ARG A 43 5.64 -9.30 -4.50
C ARG A 43 6.89 -10.06 -4.91
N LYS A 44 6.86 -10.75 -6.06
CA LYS A 44 7.94 -11.66 -6.47
C LYS A 44 8.77 -11.11 -7.63
N LYS A 45 9.98 -11.65 -7.76
CA LYS A 45 10.87 -11.32 -8.88
C LYS A 45 10.79 -12.46 -9.88
N HIS A 46 10.42 -12.13 -11.11
CA HIS A 46 10.26 -13.10 -12.18
C HIS A 46 11.37 -12.97 -13.23
N PRO A 47 11.75 -14.03 -13.95
CA PRO A 47 12.54 -13.95 -15.17
C PRO A 47 12.00 -12.91 -16.15
N LYS A 48 12.88 -12.26 -16.91
CA LYS A 48 12.49 -11.18 -17.84
C LYS A 48 11.46 -11.66 -18.87
N ILE A 49 11.69 -12.85 -19.44
CA ILE A 49 10.78 -13.49 -20.40
C ILE A 49 9.36 -13.66 -19.84
N MET A 50 9.21 -14.00 -18.55
CA MET A 50 7.89 -14.10 -17.92
C MET A 50 7.24 -12.74 -17.71
N GLN A 51 8.01 -11.75 -17.26
CA GLN A 51 7.49 -10.40 -17.11
C GLN A 51 6.95 -9.88 -18.44
N GLU A 52 7.71 -10.06 -19.52
CA GLU A 52 7.33 -9.65 -20.87
C GLU A 52 6.03 -10.36 -21.30
N GLN A 53 5.94 -11.68 -21.13
CA GLN A 53 4.73 -12.47 -21.44
C GLN A 53 3.51 -12.03 -20.65
N ILE A 54 3.60 -11.94 -19.32
CA ILE A 54 2.47 -11.54 -18.48
C ILE A 54 1.98 -10.13 -18.87
N THR A 55 2.90 -9.21 -19.17
CA THR A 55 2.54 -7.86 -19.63
C THR A 55 2.00 -7.81 -21.06
N SER A 56 2.05 -8.92 -21.81
CA SER A 56 1.45 -9.05 -23.13
C SER A 56 0.01 -9.58 -23.09
N TRP A 57 -0.42 -10.19 -21.98
CA TRP A 57 -1.74 -10.83 -21.87
C TRP A 57 -2.90 -9.86 -21.59
N SER A 58 -2.64 -8.54 -21.57
CA SER A 58 -3.66 -7.51 -21.32
C SER A 58 -4.54 -7.78 -20.10
N LEU A 59 -3.94 -8.24 -19.01
CA LEU A 59 -4.64 -8.54 -17.76
C LEU A 59 -5.17 -7.26 -17.12
N SER A 60 -6.47 -7.23 -16.78
CA SER A 60 -7.06 -6.12 -16.03
C SER A 60 -7.18 -6.46 -14.54
N PRO A 61 -6.70 -5.60 -13.63
CA PRO A 61 -6.95 -5.74 -12.19
C PRO A 61 -8.40 -5.37 -11.80
N ASN A 62 -9.19 -4.82 -12.71
CA ASN A 62 -10.58 -4.44 -12.48
C ASN A 62 -11.50 -5.68 -12.58
N PRO A 63 -12.21 -6.08 -11.52
CA PRO A 63 -13.14 -7.21 -11.60
C PRO A 63 -14.22 -7.05 -12.67
N ALA A 64 -14.66 -5.82 -12.94
CA ALA A 64 -15.68 -5.56 -13.96
C ALA A 64 -15.23 -5.87 -15.39
N ASP A 65 -13.92 -5.90 -15.65
CA ASP A 65 -13.35 -6.27 -16.94
C ASP A 65 -13.17 -7.80 -17.06
N ASN A 66 -13.40 -8.54 -15.96
CA ASN A 66 -13.27 -9.99 -15.84
C ASN A 66 -14.64 -10.59 -15.48
N SER A 67 -15.64 -10.36 -16.33
CA SER A 67 -17.01 -10.87 -16.13
C SER A 67 -17.10 -12.39 -16.08
N GLU A 68 -16.08 -13.10 -16.55
CA GLU A 68 -15.95 -14.54 -16.54
C GLU A 68 -14.79 -14.98 -15.64
N ASP A 69 -14.92 -16.16 -15.03
CA ASP A 69 -13.80 -16.77 -14.31
C ASP A 69 -12.75 -17.28 -15.31
N HIS A 70 -11.67 -16.52 -15.45
CA HIS A 70 -10.55 -16.88 -16.30
C HIS A 70 -9.60 -17.92 -15.68
N SER A 71 -9.90 -18.47 -14.51
CA SER A 71 -9.04 -19.48 -13.85
C SER A 71 -8.73 -20.66 -14.77
N ASN A 72 -9.69 -21.10 -15.57
CA ASN A 72 -9.57 -22.22 -16.51
C ASN A 72 -9.10 -21.80 -17.92
N ARG A 73 -8.81 -20.51 -18.16
CA ARG A 73 -8.34 -20.02 -19.46
C ARG A 73 -7.00 -20.68 -19.79
N GLN A 74 -6.94 -21.39 -20.91
CA GLN A 74 -5.70 -21.95 -21.43
C GLN A 74 -4.77 -20.83 -21.91
N ILE A 75 -3.51 -20.91 -21.52
CA ILE A 75 -2.46 -20.00 -21.90
C ILE A 75 -1.23 -20.76 -22.38
N TYR A 76 -0.49 -20.12 -23.29
CA TYR A 76 0.79 -20.58 -23.77
C TYR A 76 1.86 -19.70 -23.14
N PHE A 77 2.86 -20.31 -22.51
CA PHE A 77 3.94 -19.55 -21.89
C PHE A 77 5.28 -20.28 -21.91
N TYR A 78 6.36 -19.49 -21.85
CA TYR A 78 7.73 -19.94 -21.70
C TYR A 78 8.19 -19.75 -20.26
N ASP A 79 8.85 -20.77 -19.72
CA ASP A 79 9.44 -20.69 -18.40
C ASP A 79 10.76 -19.87 -18.37
N GLY A 80 11.40 -19.81 -17.21
CA GLY A 80 12.65 -19.06 -17.02
C GLY A 80 13.84 -19.62 -17.80
N PHE A 81 13.73 -20.84 -18.31
CA PHE A 81 14.70 -21.52 -19.16
C PHE A 81 14.31 -21.49 -20.64
N GLY A 82 13.18 -20.87 -20.99
CA GLY A 82 12.67 -20.81 -22.34
C GLY A 82 11.97 -22.10 -22.80
N LYS A 83 11.62 -23.01 -21.88
CA LYS A 83 10.80 -24.19 -22.21
C LYS A 83 9.34 -23.75 -22.33
N GLU A 84 8.66 -24.22 -23.37
CA GLU A 84 7.25 -23.98 -23.63
C GLU A 84 6.35 -24.84 -22.73
N HIS A 85 5.23 -24.25 -22.31
CA HIS A 85 4.18 -24.86 -21.50
C HIS A 85 2.80 -24.42 -22.01
N VAL A 86 1.82 -25.31 -21.87
CA VAL A 86 0.39 -25.02 -22.09
C VAL A 86 -0.34 -25.44 -20.82
N ASP A 87 -0.99 -24.49 -20.17
CA ASP A 87 -1.73 -24.75 -18.94
C ASP A 87 -2.82 -23.70 -18.71
N THR A 88 -3.63 -23.89 -17.67
CA THR A 88 -4.59 -22.92 -17.18
C THR A 88 -3.91 -21.72 -16.52
N LEU A 89 -4.56 -20.56 -16.55
CA LEU A 89 -4.10 -19.36 -15.86
C LEU A 89 -3.96 -19.56 -14.34
N LEU A 90 -4.86 -20.37 -13.74
CA LEU A 90 -4.76 -20.76 -12.33
C LEU A 90 -3.50 -21.58 -12.04
N ASN A 91 -3.22 -22.61 -12.85
CA ASN A 91 -2.02 -23.43 -12.66
C ASN A 91 -0.76 -22.61 -12.89
N PHE A 92 -0.75 -21.70 -13.87
CA PHE A 92 0.35 -20.77 -14.06
C PHE A 92 0.55 -19.82 -12.86
N HIS A 93 -0.54 -19.28 -12.29
CA HIS A 93 -0.46 -18.46 -11.08
C HIS A 93 0.09 -19.27 -9.89
N ASN A 94 -0.37 -20.51 -9.69
CA ASN A 94 0.15 -21.39 -8.65
C ASN A 94 1.63 -21.69 -8.88
N TRP A 95 2.00 -21.99 -10.12
CA TRP A 95 3.38 -22.18 -10.54
C TRP A 95 4.24 -20.93 -10.26
N LEU A 96 3.75 -19.72 -10.54
CA LEU A 96 4.45 -18.47 -10.21
C LEU A 96 4.55 -18.21 -8.71
N LYS A 97 3.54 -18.63 -7.95
CA LYS A 97 3.53 -18.57 -6.50
C LYS A 97 4.58 -19.53 -5.92
N ASP A 98 4.90 -20.63 -6.59
CA ASP A 98 5.95 -21.56 -6.16
C ASP A 98 7.31 -21.23 -6.78
N ALA A 99 7.32 -20.52 -7.92
CA ALA A 99 8.52 -19.98 -8.53
C ALA A 99 9.24 -19.12 -7.49
N ARG A 100 10.46 -19.57 -7.18
CA ARG A 100 11.34 -19.13 -6.08
C ARG A 100 10.83 -17.88 -5.39
N ASP A 101 10.49 -18.01 -4.12
CA ASP A 101 10.45 -16.85 -3.24
C ASP A 101 11.68 -15.99 -3.51
N LYS A 102 11.51 -14.67 -3.44
CA LYS A 102 12.64 -13.83 -3.07
C LYS A 102 13.09 -14.37 -1.71
N LYS A 103 13.88 -15.46 -1.64
CA LYS A 103 14.77 -15.66 -0.51
C LYS A 103 15.46 -14.33 -0.43
N ALA A 104 15.17 -13.60 0.64
CA ALA A 104 15.85 -12.38 0.92
C ALA A 104 17.30 -12.81 1.13
N SER A 105 18.07 -12.90 0.03
CA SER A 105 19.47 -12.59 0.15
C SER A 105 19.42 -11.24 0.85
N GLY A 106 20.00 -11.15 2.03
CA GLY A 106 20.12 -9.87 2.76
C GLY A 106 20.88 -8.81 1.96
N TYR A 107 21.14 -9.06 0.67
CA TYR A 107 21.94 -8.31 -0.26
C TYR A 107 21.23 -8.21 -1.61
N HIS A 108 21.40 -7.05 -2.25
CA HIS A 108 21.10 -6.83 -3.65
C HIS A 108 22.16 -7.50 -4.54
N ARG A 109 21.94 -7.53 -5.87
CA ARG A 109 22.90 -8.08 -6.85
C ARG A 109 24.26 -7.37 -6.87
N ASP A 110 24.29 -6.11 -6.45
CA ASP A 110 25.50 -5.29 -6.33
C ASP A 110 26.21 -5.48 -4.97
N GLY A 111 25.79 -6.45 -4.15
CA GLY A 111 26.40 -6.74 -2.86
C GLY A 111 25.96 -5.81 -1.72
N THR A 112 25.16 -4.77 -1.98
CA THR A 112 24.67 -3.86 -0.93
C THR A 112 23.56 -4.50 -0.08
N TYR A 113 23.50 -4.16 1.22
CA TYR A 113 22.49 -4.73 2.12
C TYR A 113 21.06 -4.33 1.74
N ARG A 114 20.13 -5.28 1.86
CA ARG A 114 18.71 -5.09 1.59
C ARG A 114 17.96 -4.80 2.89
N THR A 115 17.66 -3.52 3.11
CA THR A 115 16.78 -3.06 4.21
C THR A 115 15.30 -3.35 3.93
N VAL A 116 14.50 -3.32 4.99
CA VAL A 116 13.03 -3.40 4.92
C VAL A 116 12.43 -2.24 4.12
N LEU A 117 13.00 -1.03 4.23
CA LEU A 117 12.54 0.13 3.46
C LEU A 117 12.66 -0.11 1.95
N HIS A 118 13.75 -0.75 1.48
CA HIS A 118 13.88 -1.12 0.07
C HIS A 118 12.75 -2.05 -0.40
N ASP A 119 12.20 -2.86 0.49
CA ASP A 119 11.13 -3.81 0.16
C ASP A 119 9.79 -3.11 0.09
N ILE A 120 9.51 -2.24 1.06
CA ILE A 120 8.35 -1.35 1.04
C ILE A 120 8.35 -0.51 -0.24
N GLU A 121 9.45 0.16 -0.55
CA GLU A 121 9.65 0.95 -1.77
C GLU A 121 9.38 0.17 -3.06
N ASN A 122 9.99 -1.02 -3.19
CA ASN A 122 9.83 -1.79 -4.42
C ASN A 122 8.41 -2.35 -4.55
N ASN A 123 7.80 -2.81 -3.46
CA ASN A 123 6.42 -3.32 -3.48
C ASN A 123 5.43 -2.19 -3.76
N ALA A 124 5.55 -1.03 -3.10
CA ALA A 124 4.69 0.12 -3.35
C ALA A 124 4.76 0.59 -4.80
N LYS A 125 5.97 0.80 -5.34
CA LYS A 125 6.18 1.17 -6.75
C LYS A 125 5.56 0.15 -7.70
N ASN A 126 5.73 -1.15 -7.44
CA ASN A 126 5.15 -2.18 -8.29
C ASN A 126 3.62 -2.22 -8.17
N SER A 127 3.07 -1.99 -6.97
CA SER A 127 1.63 -1.94 -6.72
C SER A 127 0.99 -0.81 -7.52
N VAL A 128 1.58 0.39 -7.47
CA VAL A 128 1.17 1.54 -8.30
C VAL A 128 1.29 1.20 -9.79
N LYS A 129 2.40 0.58 -10.22
CA LYS A 129 2.59 0.13 -11.61
C LYS A 129 1.53 -0.88 -12.08
N HIS A 130 0.95 -1.68 -11.19
CA HIS A 130 -0.03 -2.71 -11.54
C HIS A 130 -1.47 -2.34 -11.14
N GLY A 131 -1.67 -1.22 -10.45
CA GLY A 131 -2.96 -0.79 -9.92
C GLY A 131 -3.55 -1.73 -8.85
N VAL A 132 -2.77 -2.68 -8.32
CA VAL A 132 -3.24 -3.73 -7.42
C VAL A 132 -2.43 -3.80 -6.13
N GLY A 133 -3.10 -4.11 -5.02
CA GLY A 133 -2.43 -4.30 -3.73
C GLY A 133 -3.35 -4.94 -2.68
N ASN A 134 -2.78 -5.22 -1.51
CA ASN A 134 -3.51 -5.64 -0.31
C ASN A 134 -3.10 -4.77 0.89
N CYS A 135 -3.50 -5.09 2.12
CA CYS A 135 -3.18 -4.31 3.32
C CYS A 135 -1.67 -4.01 3.45
N ASP A 136 -0.79 -4.97 3.14
CA ASP A 136 0.67 -4.77 3.17
C ASP A 136 1.14 -3.73 2.15
N GLU A 137 0.71 -3.85 0.89
CA GLU A 137 1.05 -2.91 -0.18
C GLU A 137 0.45 -1.52 0.05
N LEU A 138 -0.83 -1.44 0.41
CA LEU A 138 -1.55 -0.18 0.62
C LEU A 138 -0.98 0.59 1.82
N SER A 139 -0.71 -0.09 2.94
CA SER A 139 -0.03 0.54 4.08
C SER A 139 1.41 0.94 3.75
N GLY A 140 2.10 0.19 2.88
CA GLY A 140 3.41 0.54 2.37
C GLY A 140 3.39 1.82 1.53
N ILE A 141 2.41 1.98 0.64
CA ILE A 141 2.22 3.19 -0.16
C ILE A 141 1.88 4.38 0.76
N ALA A 142 0.94 4.22 1.69
CA ALA A 142 0.59 5.29 2.63
C ALA A 142 1.79 5.72 3.48
N TYR A 143 2.60 4.76 3.93
CA TYR A 143 3.84 5.04 4.66
C TYR A 143 4.82 5.86 3.83
N LEU A 144 5.04 5.50 2.56
CA LEU A 144 5.95 6.24 1.68
C LEU A 144 5.42 7.63 1.30
N LEU A 145 4.11 7.77 1.05
CA LEU A 145 3.50 9.08 0.81
C LEU A 145 3.69 10.04 2.00
N LEU A 146 3.71 9.52 3.23
CA LEU A 146 4.04 10.33 4.40
C LEU A 146 5.53 10.70 4.45
N LEU A 147 6.44 9.81 4.05
CA LEU A 147 7.87 10.14 3.90
C LEU A 147 8.12 11.20 2.83
N GLU A 148 7.34 11.16 1.75
CA GLU A 148 7.37 12.11 0.64
C GLU A 148 6.69 13.45 0.97
N CYS A 149 5.95 13.51 2.09
CA CYS A 149 5.15 14.67 2.45
C CYS A 149 6.04 15.90 2.75
N PRO A 150 5.89 17.01 1.99
CA PRO A 150 6.65 18.22 2.27
C PRO A 150 6.43 18.75 3.70
N SER A 151 7.51 19.20 4.34
CA SER A 151 7.49 19.73 5.72
C SER A 151 6.51 20.88 5.94
N LYS A 152 6.20 21.66 4.88
CA LYS A 152 5.16 22.71 4.94
C LYS A 152 3.79 22.18 5.37
N TYR A 153 3.46 20.93 5.04
CA TYR A 153 2.17 20.32 5.41
C TYR A 153 2.17 19.73 6.82
N THR A 154 3.35 19.48 7.39
CA THR A 154 3.49 19.10 8.81
C THR A 154 3.55 20.33 9.72
N GLY A 155 3.54 21.55 9.17
CA GLY A 155 3.79 22.77 9.92
C GLY A 155 5.19 22.79 10.53
N ASN A 156 6.17 22.19 9.82
CA ASN A 156 7.53 21.96 10.30
C ASN A 156 7.61 21.10 11.58
N GLN A 157 6.55 20.36 11.92
CA GLN A 157 6.56 19.42 13.04
C GLN A 157 7.23 18.11 12.64
N THR A 158 8.04 17.56 13.55
CA THR A 158 8.57 16.21 13.44
C THR A 158 7.50 15.20 13.83
N ILE A 159 6.79 14.68 12.83
CA ILE A 159 5.68 13.73 13.04
C ILE A 159 6.20 12.31 12.81
N ARG A 160 6.21 11.50 13.87
CA ARG A 160 6.59 10.08 13.80
C ARG A 160 5.56 9.29 13.00
N ILE A 161 6.03 8.43 12.10
CA ILE A 161 5.19 7.52 11.31
C ILE A 161 5.70 6.09 11.44
N GLU A 162 4.79 5.13 11.52
CA GLU A 162 5.11 3.73 11.73
C GLU A 162 4.22 2.83 10.88
N LYS A 163 4.83 1.95 10.09
CA LYS A 163 4.11 0.84 9.45
C LYS A 163 4.09 -0.34 10.43
N ILE A 164 2.90 -0.74 10.83
CA ILE A 164 2.68 -1.83 11.80
C ILE A 164 2.15 -3.05 11.08
N ASN A 165 2.61 -4.24 11.49
CA ASN A 165 2.03 -5.51 11.12
C ASN A 165 1.40 -6.18 12.33
N ILE A 166 0.25 -6.82 12.11
CA ILE A 166 -0.38 -7.79 12.98
C ILE A 166 -0.30 -9.14 12.27
N THR A 167 0.26 -10.13 12.94
CA THR A 167 0.36 -11.53 12.51
C THR A 167 -0.57 -12.42 13.32
N SER A 168 -0.46 -13.74 13.12
CA SER A 168 -1.30 -14.77 13.72
C SER A 168 -1.64 -14.51 15.20
N PRO A 169 -2.91 -14.60 15.62
CA PRO A 169 -4.06 -15.08 14.83
C PRO A 169 -4.72 -14.02 13.91
N GLY A 170 -4.17 -12.79 13.84
CA GLY A 170 -4.57 -11.78 12.86
C GLY A 170 -3.76 -11.88 11.55
N ASP A 171 -4.03 -10.98 10.62
CA ASP A 171 -3.19 -10.73 9.43
C ASP A 171 -3.55 -9.36 8.86
N HIS A 172 -2.89 -8.30 9.33
CA HIS A 172 -3.20 -6.95 8.89
C HIS A 172 -2.04 -5.97 9.01
N CYS A 173 -1.92 -5.07 8.03
CA CYS A 173 -0.93 -4.01 8.03
C CYS A 173 -1.62 -2.65 7.93
N PHE A 174 -1.14 -1.68 8.71
CA PHE A 174 -1.65 -0.30 8.72
C PHE A 174 -0.55 0.69 9.11
N VAL A 175 -0.85 1.98 9.01
CA VAL A 175 0.06 3.06 9.39
C VAL A 175 -0.44 3.76 10.65
N VAL A 176 0.49 4.06 11.57
CA VAL A 176 0.24 4.92 12.73
C VAL A 176 1.01 6.22 12.58
N ILE A 177 0.32 7.33 12.79
CA ILE A 177 0.84 8.69 12.69
C ILE A 177 0.81 9.31 14.07
N GLY A 178 1.92 9.90 14.52
CA GLY A 178 1.99 10.67 15.76
C GLY A 178 1.96 9.85 17.05
N ARG A 179 2.30 8.55 17.01
CA ARG A 179 2.41 7.74 18.24
C ARG A 179 3.50 8.30 19.17
N ARG A 180 3.19 8.38 20.46
CA ARG A 180 4.14 8.80 21.50
C ARG A 180 5.36 7.89 21.53
N LYS A 181 6.55 8.50 21.55
CA LYS A 181 7.83 7.77 21.68
C LYS A 181 7.81 6.91 22.95
N ASN A 182 8.34 5.68 22.84
CA ASN A 182 8.42 4.70 23.93
C ASN A 182 7.08 4.21 24.49
N SER A 183 5.93 4.53 23.88
CA SER A 183 4.68 3.89 24.27
C SER A 183 4.69 2.39 23.92
N ASP A 184 3.90 1.58 24.63
CA ASP A 184 3.77 0.16 24.32
C ASP A 184 2.98 0.03 23.00
N LEU A 185 3.55 -0.69 22.04
CA LEU A 185 2.91 -0.97 20.76
C LEU A 185 1.62 -1.78 20.94
N ARG A 186 1.53 -2.61 21.97
CA ARG A 186 0.39 -3.52 22.20
C ARG A 186 -0.73 -2.88 22.99
N ASP A 187 -0.48 -1.71 23.58
CA ASP A 187 -1.46 -0.95 24.35
C ASP A 187 -1.71 0.43 23.74
N PRO A 188 -2.73 0.57 22.88
CA PRO A 188 -3.14 1.84 22.28
C PRO A 188 -3.46 2.95 23.28
N SER A 189 -3.80 2.62 24.53
CA SER A 189 -4.04 3.65 25.56
C SER A 189 -2.77 4.43 25.90
N THR A 190 -1.59 3.84 25.66
CA THR A 190 -0.30 4.49 25.92
C THR A 190 0.20 5.34 24.75
N TRP A 191 -0.43 5.25 23.58
CA TRP A 191 0.04 5.83 22.31
C TRP A 191 0.00 7.36 22.26
N GLY A 192 -0.64 7.99 23.24
CA GLY A 192 -0.71 9.45 23.34
C GLY A 192 -1.89 10.05 22.59
N PRO A 193 -2.18 11.34 22.85
CA PRO A 193 -3.41 11.98 22.40
C PRO A 193 -3.46 12.32 20.91
N ASP A 194 -2.30 12.41 20.26
CA ASP A 194 -2.19 12.78 18.84
C ASP A 194 -2.10 11.55 17.91
N ALA A 195 -2.19 10.33 18.46
CA ALA A 195 -2.04 9.10 17.68
C ALA A 195 -3.24 8.85 16.76
N VAL A 196 -2.96 8.64 15.48
CA VAL A 196 -3.93 8.36 14.42
C VAL A 196 -3.59 7.04 13.76
N ILE A 197 -4.61 6.21 13.53
CA ILE A 197 -4.50 5.05 12.64
C ILE A 197 -4.99 5.47 11.26
N CYS A 198 -4.15 5.26 10.24
CA CYS A 198 -4.50 5.38 8.84
C CYS A 198 -4.44 3.99 8.20
N ASP A 199 -5.58 3.54 7.69
CA ASP A 199 -5.73 2.25 7.02
C ASP A 199 -6.44 2.45 5.67
N PRO A 200 -5.67 2.61 4.58
CA PRO A 200 -6.23 2.73 3.24
C PRO A 200 -6.95 1.49 2.75
N TRP A 201 -6.64 0.31 3.31
CA TRP A 201 -7.30 -0.94 2.94
C TRP A 201 -8.70 -1.02 3.54
N GLY A 202 -8.84 -0.70 4.82
CA GLY A 202 -10.13 -0.54 5.49
C GLY A 202 -10.90 0.73 5.12
N ASN A 203 -10.31 1.61 4.32
CA ASN A 203 -10.82 2.95 4.00
C ASN A 203 -11.16 3.77 5.26
N VAL A 204 -10.30 3.71 6.28
CA VAL A 204 -10.52 4.42 7.55
C VAL A 204 -9.29 5.22 7.96
N ASN A 205 -9.55 6.34 8.62
CA ASN A 205 -8.56 7.21 9.24
C ASN A 205 -9.19 7.81 10.48
N PHE A 206 -8.62 7.59 11.67
CA PHE A 206 -9.26 8.00 12.91
C PHE A 206 -8.29 8.19 14.07
N SER A 207 -8.69 9.05 15.02
CA SER A 207 -7.98 9.24 16.29
C SER A 207 -8.09 7.99 17.16
N VAL A 208 -6.97 7.50 17.68
CA VAL A 208 -6.94 6.39 18.63
C VAL A 208 -7.65 6.76 19.94
N ARG A 209 -7.37 7.96 20.47
CA ARG A 209 -7.97 8.45 21.72
C ARG A 209 -9.49 8.53 21.66
N GLU A 210 -10.04 9.12 20.60
CA GLU A 210 -11.49 9.20 20.39
C GLU A 210 -12.15 7.82 20.37
N GLN A 211 -11.55 6.82 19.71
CA GLN A 211 -12.10 5.46 19.72
C GLN A 211 -12.05 4.81 21.10
N LEU A 212 -10.98 5.04 21.87
CA LEU A 212 -10.88 4.52 23.25
C LEU A 212 -11.94 5.12 24.18
N ASN A 213 -12.33 6.38 23.97
CA ASN A 213 -13.37 7.06 24.75
C ASN A 213 -14.80 6.56 24.43
N LYS A 214 -14.98 5.77 23.37
CA LYS A 214 -16.28 5.18 23.01
C LYS A 214 -16.47 3.82 23.67
N ASN A 215 -17.72 3.44 23.88
CA ASN A 215 -18.07 2.05 24.20
C ASN A 215 -17.69 1.13 23.04
N LYS A 216 -17.42 -0.15 23.34
CA LYS A 216 -16.95 -1.12 22.33
C LYS A 216 -17.91 -1.24 21.13
N SER A 217 -19.22 -1.15 21.36
CA SER A 217 -20.26 -1.18 20.32
C SER A 217 -20.21 0.00 19.36
N ASP A 218 -19.72 1.16 19.81
CA ASP A 218 -19.77 2.42 19.07
C ASP A 218 -18.42 2.73 18.39
N ARG A 219 -17.43 1.87 18.61
CA ARG A 219 -16.11 1.93 17.97
C ARG A 219 -16.21 1.43 16.54
N LEU A 220 -15.31 1.93 15.70
CA LEU A 220 -15.12 1.38 14.35
C LEU A 220 -14.74 -0.10 14.42
N ALA A 221 -15.34 -0.92 13.56
CA ALA A 221 -15.06 -2.35 13.49
C ALA A 221 -13.55 -2.62 13.28
N MET A 222 -12.91 -1.83 12.40
CA MET A 222 -11.47 -1.93 12.15
C MET A 222 -10.64 -1.62 13.41
N PHE A 223 -11.04 -0.64 14.22
CA PHE A 223 -10.35 -0.36 15.48
C PHE A 223 -10.50 -1.52 16.48
N ASN A 224 -11.70 -2.09 16.60
CA ASN A 224 -11.93 -3.26 17.44
C ASN A 224 -11.10 -4.45 16.97
N TYR A 225 -11.01 -4.71 15.67
CA TYR A 225 -10.15 -5.74 15.08
C TYR A 225 -8.68 -5.53 15.44
N ILE A 226 -8.14 -4.34 15.14
CA ILE A 226 -6.74 -3.99 15.42
C ILE A 226 -6.43 -4.16 16.90
N THR A 227 -7.23 -3.56 17.79
CA THR A 227 -6.96 -3.59 19.23
C THR A 227 -7.09 -4.99 19.83
N HIS A 228 -8.02 -5.81 19.34
CA HIS A 228 -8.14 -7.22 19.74
C HIS A 228 -6.86 -8.00 19.44
N HIS A 229 -6.29 -7.82 18.25
CA HIS A 229 -5.11 -8.57 17.84
C HIS A 229 -3.78 -7.97 18.32
N LEU A 230 -3.71 -6.66 18.59
CA LEU A 230 -2.54 -6.03 19.22
C LEU A 230 -2.26 -6.56 20.64
N ALA A 231 -3.30 -6.95 21.36
CA ALA A 231 -3.19 -7.47 22.72
C ALA A 231 -2.59 -8.89 22.79
N ALA A 232 -2.60 -9.63 21.67
CA ALA A 232 -1.98 -10.95 21.61
C ALA A 232 -0.45 -10.82 21.71
N ARG A 233 0.17 -11.73 22.47
CA ARG A 233 1.63 -11.73 22.63
C ARG A 233 2.28 -12.13 21.29
N ASP A 234 3.34 -11.42 20.91
CA ASP A 234 4.15 -11.69 19.72
C ASP A 234 3.40 -11.56 18.36
N SER A 235 2.18 -11.02 18.36
CA SER A 235 1.38 -10.82 17.15
C SER A 235 1.63 -9.47 16.48
N ALA A 236 2.20 -8.47 17.16
CA ALA A 236 2.31 -7.12 16.62
C ALA A 236 3.75 -6.62 16.63
N PHE A 237 4.22 -6.11 15.49
CA PHE A 237 5.54 -5.50 15.39
C PHE A 237 5.58 -4.34 14.41
N LYS A 238 6.57 -3.48 14.60
CA LYS A 238 6.84 -2.36 13.68
C LYS A 238 7.67 -2.90 12.53
N ILE A 239 7.13 -2.82 11.31
CA ILE A 239 7.88 -3.16 10.09
C ILE A 239 8.93 -2.06 9.83
N SER A 240 8.49 -0.80 9.89
CA SER A 240 9.34 0.37 9.64
C SER A 240 8.85 1.56 10.45
N GLN A 241 9.78 2.48 10.72
CA GLN A 241 9.53 3.71 11.47
C GLN A 241 10.40 4.82 10.91
N ASP A 242 9.81 6.00 10.74
CA ASP A 242 10.53 7.21 10.36
C ASP A 242 9.71 8.45 10.76
N TYR A 243 9.99 9.59 10.13
CA TYR A 243 9.27 10.83 10.26
C TYR A 243 8.69 11.28 8.92
N ALA A 244 7.54 11.96 8.98
CA ALA A 244 6.95 12.58 7.80
C ALA A 244 7.95 13.57 7.17
N GLY A 245 8.10 13.51 5.84
CA GLY A 245 9.12 14.28 5.10
C GLY A 245 10.53 13.69 5.14
N GLY A 246 10.72 12.47 5.65
CA GLY A 246 12.02 11.81 5.71
C GLY A 246 12.61 11.40 4.35
N GLY A 247 11.81 11.38 3.28
CA GLY A 247 12.24 10.99 1.94
C GLY A 247 12.47 9.49 1.78
N HIS A 248 13.17 9.11 0.71
CA HIS A 248 13.43 7.71 0.38
C HIS A 248 14.81 7.23 0.82
N SER A 249 15.05 5.94 0.66
CA SER A 249 16.39 5.38 0.78
C SER A 249 17.34 5.94 -0.27
N GLN A 250 18.63 6.03 0.07
CA GLN A 250 19.70 6.39 -0.89
C GLN A 250 19.66 5.55 -2.18
N ARG A 251 19.21 4.29 -2.09
CA ARG A 251 19.11 3.40 -3.24
C ARG A 251 17.96 3.78 -4.18
N TRP A 252 16.88 4.33 -3.66
CA TRP A 252 15.80 4.88 -4.47
C TRP A 252 16.32 6.05 -5.30
N ASP A 253 17.03 6.98 -4.65
CA ASP A 253 17.60 8.18 -5.26
C ASP A 253 18.66 7.82 -6.31
N ASN A 254 19.56 6.89 -5.99
CA ASN A 254 20.59 6.42 -6.92
C ASN A 254 20.01 5.74 -8.18
N LYS A 255 18.74 5.32 -8.14
CA LYS A 255 18.02 4.78 -9.31
C LYS A 255 17.28 5.85 -10.11
N GLY A 256 17.43 7.12 -9.74
CA GLY A 256 16.76 8.26 -10.39
C GLY A 256 15.23 8.15 -10.33
N ARG A 257 14.71 7.53 -9.27
CA ARG A 257 13.26 7.38 -9.09
C ARG A 257 12.69 8.67 -8.53
N THR A 258 11.51 9.06 -9.02
CA THR A 258 10.78 10.23 -8.53
C THR A 258 9.93 9.85 -7.32
N ASP A 259 9.10 10.79 -6.89
CA ASP A 259 8.05 10.57 -5.91
C ASP A 259 6.96 9.60 -6.43
N LEU A 260 6.32 8.82 -5.55
CA LEU A 260 5.19 7.95 -5.91
C LEU A 260 3.99 8.72 -6.46
N ARG A 261 3.81 9.99 -6.07
CA ARG A 261 2.77 10.90 -6.60
C ARG A 261 2.86 11.06 -8.11
N HIS A 262 4.07 11.01 -8.68
CA HIS A 262 4.34 11.11 -10.12
C HIS A 262 4.30 9.74 -10.81
N HIS A 263 3.23 8.99 -10.53
CA HIS A 263 3.04 7.60 -10.94
C HIS A 263 3.16 7.31 -12.44
N GLN A 264 2.89 8.32 -13.29
CA GLN A 264 3.06 8.23 -14.75
C GLN A 264 4.47 7.80 -15.17
N ASN A 265 5.47 8.02 -14.31
CA ASN A 265 6.85 7.61 -14.55
C ASN A 265 7.10 6.09 -14.35
N TYR A 266 6.17 5.35 -13.74
CA TYR A 266 6.37 3.93 -13.41
C TYR A 266 5.71 2.96 -14.40
N SER A 267 4.78 3.42 -15.23
CA SER A 267 4.18 2.65 -16.32
C SER A 267 4.73 3.11 -17.68
N LYS A 268 5.71 2.38 -18.24
CA LYS A 268 6.22 2.63 -19.61
C LYS A 268 5.22 2.33 -20.74
N LYS A 269 4.01 1.87 -20.40
CA LYS A 269 2.92 1.60 -21.34
C LYS A 269 1.73 2.43 -20.87
N GLN A 270 1.02 3.09 -21.80
CA GLN A 270 -0.35 3.53 -21.56
C GLN A 270 -1.08 2.34 -20.93
N GLN A 271 -1.42 2.47 -19.66
CA GLN A 271 -2.25 1.46 -19.04
C GLN A 271 -3.60 1.61 -19.73
N ASN A 272 -3.94 0.66 -20.61
CA ASN A 272 -5.29 0.46 -21.14
C ASN A 272 -6.23 -0.02 -20.03
N ILE A 273 -6.18 0.64 -18.87
CA ILE A 273 -7.18 0.53 -17.83
C ILE A 273 -8.11 1.71 -18.13
N PRO A 274 -9.37 1.47 -18.55
CA PRO A 274 -10.32 2.52 -18.97
C PRO A 274 -10.42 3.67 -17.95
N PHE A 275 -10.19 3.37 -16.68
CA PHE A 275 -10.19 4.35 -15.59
C PHE A 275 -9.17 5.50 -15.76
N PHE A 276 -8.02 5.26 -16.39
CA PHE A 276 -7.02 6.32 -16.63
C PHE A 276 -7.27 7.12 -17.91
N HIS A 277 -8.15 6.66 -18.81
CA HIS A 277 -8.32 7.25 -20.15
C HIS A 277 -9.74 7.65 -20.53
N SER A 278 -10.81 7.19 -19.86
CA SER A 278 -12.19 7.44 -20.31
C SER A 278 -13.14 8.01 -19.27
N GLY A 279 -12.64 8.69 -18.22
CA GLY A 279 -13.51 9.47 -17.32
C GLY A 279 -13.08 9.56 -15.85
N GLY A 280 -11.96 8.95 -15.46
CA GLY A 280 -11.40 9.11 -14.13
C GLY A 280 -10.80 10.50 -13.98
N TYR A 281 -11.24 11.23 -12.96
CA TYR A 281 -10.68 12.49 -12.43
C TYR A 281 -9.40 12.94 -13.14
N LYS A 282 -9.47 14.06 -13.88
CA LYS A 282 -8.26 14.86 -14.08
C LYS A 282 -7.69 15.09 -12.68
N PHE A 283 -6.54 14.50 -12.37
CA PHE A 283 -5.78 14.94 -11.21
C PHE A 283 -5.60 16.44 -11.45
N SER A 284 -6.21 17.27 -10.61
CA SER A 284 -5.74 18.64 -10.55
C SER A 284 -4.27 18.53 -10.16
N ASP A 285 -3.40 19.23 -10.86
CA ASP A 285 -2.02 19.44 -10.38
C ASP A 285 -2.01 20.16 -9.01
N VAL A 286 -3.18 20.61 -8.56
CA VAL A 286 -3.47 21.08 -7.20
C VAL A 286 -3.50 19.88 -6.26
N ASP A 287 -2.50 19.81 -5.37
CA ASP A 287 -2.47 18.87 -4.25
C ASP A 287 -3.74 19.08 -3.40
N PRO A 288 -4.51 18.04 -3.03
CA PRO A 288 -5.67 18.20 -2.13
C PRO A 288 -5.32 18.89 -0.81
N MET A 289 -4.05 18.84 -0.38
CA MET A 289 -3.56 19.61 0.77
C MET A 289 -3.46 21.12 0.52
N ASP A 290 -3.36 21.55 -0.74
CA ASP A 290 -3.39 22.96 -1.13
C ASP A 290 -4.83 23.49 -1.21
N ILE A 291 -5.83 22.63 -1.49
CA ILE A 291 -7.27 23.00 -1.52
C ILE A 291 -7.80 23.29 -0.11
N ALA A 292 -7.34 22.54 0.90
CA ALA A 292 -7.79 22.69 2.29
C ALA A 292 -7.38 24.02 2.97
N LYS A 293 -6.68 24.92 2.26
CA LYS A 293 -6.37 26.27 2.74
C LYS A 293 -7.40 27.32 2.33
N ASP A 294 -8.19 27.09 1.28
CA ASP A 294 -9.15 28.07 0.76
C ASP A 294 -10.56 27.93 1.37
N GLU A 295 -10.88 26.82 2.05
CA GLU A 295 -12.17 26.63 2.74
C GLU A 295 -12.24 27.27 4.14
N GLY A 296 -11.32 28.19 4.44
CA GLY A 296 -11.32 29.01 5.66
C GLY A 296 -12.33 30.18 5.65
N ALA A 297 -13.27 30.22 4.71
CA ALA A 297 -14.31 31.24 4.64
C ALA A 297 -15.71 30.62 4.50
N ASN A 298 -16.45 30.65 5.61
CA ASN A 298 -17.90 30.53 5.72
C ASN A 298 -18.57 29.24 5.25
N LEU A 299 -18.66 28.27 6.17
CA LEU A 299 -19.85 27.42 6.29
C LEU A 299 -20.68 27.93 7.47
N VAL A 300 -21.64 28.80 7.14
CA VAL A 300 -22.80 29.04 8.00
C VAL A 300 -23.72 27.82 7.86
N ILE A 301 -24.24 27.38 9.00
CA ILE A 301 -25.08 26.20 9.26
C ILE A 301 -26.19 26.04 8.22
#